data_AF-A0A3E1DCK8-F1
#
_entry.id   AF-A0A3E1DCK8-F1
#
_cell.length_a   1.000
_cell.length_b   1.000
_cell.length_c   1.000
_cell.angle_alpha   90.00
_cell.angle_beta   90.00
_cell.angle_gamma   90.00
#
_symmetry.space_group_name_H-M   'P 1'
#
loop_
_entity.id
_entity.type
_entity.pdbx_description
1 polymer ?
#
loop_
_entity_poly.entity_id
_entity_poly.type
_entity_poly.pdbx_seq_one_letter_code
_entity_poly.pdbx_strand_id
1 'polypeptide(L)'
;MDEKLLAVLLGIIAGAMGYWITTFWMKPILQYRDLRMKVFADFIFYAQVVNADGLNDRMKELYEERITSNRRHSADLASCLTELPSWYRWWLHRKGQAPEKAASHLIGYSNTTEYETAAKVMSTIKKALGFKGDNE
;
A
#
# COMPACT_ATOMS: atom_id res chain seq x y z
N MET A 1 26.50 42.12 -5.86
CA MET A 1 25.22 41.74 -5.21
C MET A 1 25.51 41.69 -3.72
N ASP A 2 24.73 42.38 -2.88
CA ASP A 2 24.96 42.42 -1.43
C ASP A 2 24.94 40.99 -0.86
N GLU A 3 25.95 40.61 -0.08
CA GLU A 3 26.06 39.28 0.55
C GLU A 3 24.81 38.94 1.36
N LYS A 4 24.16 39.97 1.93
CA LYS A 4 22.89 39.83 2.64
C LYS A 4 21.74 39.43 1.71
N LEU A 5 21.68 39.99 0.50
CA LEU A 5 20.67 39.62 -0.49
C LEU A 5 20.86 38.19 -0.98
N LEU A 6 22.12 37.76 -1.17
CA LEU A 6 22.44 36.38 -1.54
C LEU A 6 22.03 35.39 -0.43
N ALA A 7 22.30 35.71 0.83
CA ALA A 7 21.89 34.89 1.96
C ALA A 7 20.36 34.77 2.08
N VAL A 8 19.63 35.88 1.91
CA VAL A 8 18.16 35.87 1.90
C VAL A 8 17.62 35.01 0.75
N LEU A 9 18.18 35.15 -0.45
CA LEU A 9 17.79 34.36 -1.62
C LEU A 9 18.02 32.86 -1.41
N LEU A 10 19.17 32.47 -0.86
CA LEU A 10 19.46 31.08 -0.50
C LEU A 10 18.48 30.53 0.54
N GLY A 11 18.12 31.33 1.56
CA GLY A 11 17.13 30.95 2.55
C GLY A 11 15.75 30.67 1.94
N ILE A 12 15.30 31.53 1.02
CA ILE A 12 14.02 31.35 0.31
C ILE A 12 14.05 30.07 -0.54
N ILE A 13 15.13 29.86 -1.30
CA ILE A 13 15.28 28.67 -2.15
C ILE A 13 15.31 27.40 -1.29
N ALA A 14 16.07 27.39 -0.20
CA ALA A 14 16.15 26.27 0.71
C ALA A 14 14.80 25.95 1.36
N GLY A 15 14.05 26.98 1.77
CA GLY A 15 12.70 26.83 2.32
C GLY A 15 11.72 26.26 1.29
N ALA A 16 11.72 26.79 0.06
CA ALA A 16 10.88 26.31 -1.03
C ALA A 16 11.20 24.86 -1.41
N MET A 17 12.50 24.51 -1.50
CA MET A 17 12.95 23.14 -1.74
C MET A 17 12.52 22.21 -0.60
N GLY A 18 12.66 22.63 0.66
CA GLY A 18 12.24 21.85 1.82
C GLY A 18 10.75 21.54 1.80
N TYR A 19 9.91 22.55 1.52
CA TYR A 19 8.47 22.36 1.34
C TYR A 19 8.15 21.42 0.16
N TRP A 20 8.85 21.58 -0.96
CA TRP A 20 8.64 20.74 -2.15
C TRP A 20 8.98 19.26 -1.87
N ILE A 21 10.14 19.00 -1.25
CA ILE A 21 10.57 17.64 -0.90
C ILE A 21 9.60 16.99 0.08
N THR A 22 9.21 17.71 1.14
CA THR A 22 8.31 17.18 2.17
C THR A 22 6.92 16.89 1.62
N THR A 23 6.38 17.79 0.80
CA THR A 23 5.01 17.68 0.29
C THR A 23 4.89 16.68 -0.85
N PHE A 24 5.82 16.68 -1.80
CA PHE A 24 5.69 15.88 -3.03
C PHE A 24 6.45 14.56 -2.99
N TRP A 25 7.46 14.41 -2.12
CA TRP A 25 8.20 13.14 -2.01
C TRP A 25 7.87 12.43 -0.72
N MET A 26 8.07 13.10 0.43
CA MET A 26 7.97 12.43 1.72
C MET A 26 6.54 11.98 2.03
N LYS A 27 5.54 12.85 1.84
CA LYS A 27 4.13 12.53 2.14
C LYS A 27 3.60 11.34 1.33
N PRO A 28 3.73 11.28 -0.02
CA PRO A 28 3.27 10.11 -0.78
C PRO A 28 3.99 8.82 -0.39
N ILE A 29 5.31 8.89 -0.11
CA ILE A 29 6.08 7.71 0.30
C ILE A 29 5.59 7.18 1.65
N LEU A 30 5.32 8.06 2.63
CA LEU A 30 4.80 7.67 3.93
C LEU A 30 3.39 7.08 3.82
N GLN A 31 2.52 7.69 3.02
CA GLN A 31 1.17 7.16 2.76
C GLN A 31 1.22 5.76 2.14
N TYR A 32 2.08 5.54 1.15
CA TYR A 32 2.28 4.21 0.55
C TYR A 32 2.74 3.19 1.60
N ARG A 33 3.70 3.56 2.44
CA ARG A 33 4.23 2.66 3.49
C ARG A 33 3.17 2.32 4.53
N ASP A 34 2.39 3.30 4.95
CA ASP A 34 1.28 3.10 5.89
C ASP A 34 0.21 2.17 5.29
N LEU A 35 -0.21 2.44 4.07
CA LEU A 35 -1.21 1.61 3.38
C LEU A 35 -0.72 0.18 3.15
N ARG A 36 0.56 0.02 2.79
CA ARG A 36 1.19 -1.30 2.69
C ARG A 36 1.10 -2.09 4.00
N MET A 37 1.31 -1.42 5.15
CA MET A 37 1.20 -2.06 6.45
C MET A 37 -0.24 -2.38 6.83
N LYS A 38 -1.20 -1.52 6.47
CA LYS A 38 -2.64 -1.76 6.68
C LYS A 38 -3.11 -3.00 5.93
N VAL A 39 -2.75 -3.14 4.65
CA VAL A 39 -3.05 -4.35 3.86
C VAL A 39 -2.50 -5.61 4.53
N PHE A 40 -1.28 -5.54 5.07
CA PHE A 40 -0.69 -6.68 5.76
C PHE A 40 -1.40 -6.99 7.09
N ALA A 41 -1.80 -5.97 7.85
CA ALA A 41 -2.56 -6.13 9.08
C ALA A 41 -3.93 -6.78 8.81
N ASP A 42 -4.62 -6.37 7.76
CA ASP A 42 -5.90 -6.96 7.34
C ASP A 42 -5.77 -8.45 7.01
N PHE A 43 -4.67 -8.85 6.35
CA PHE A 43 -4.42 -10.27 6.08
C PHE A 43 -4.28 -11.11 7.35
N ILE A 44 -3.73 -10.53 8.42
CA ILE A 44 -3.62 -11.21 9.72
C ILE A 44 -4.99 -11.23 10.40
N PHE A 45 -5.67 -10.08 10.43
CA PHE A 45 -6.96 -9.92 11.12
C PHE A 45 -8.06 -10.79 10.52
N TYR A 46 -8.14 -10.86 9.18
CA TYR A 46 -9.18 -11.60 8.46
C TYR A 46 -8.78 -13.01 8.04
N ALA A 47 -7.61 -13.52 8.46
CA ALA A 47 -7.12 -14.85 8.08
C ALA A 47 -8.12 -15.98 8.40
N GLN A 48 -8.90 -15.82 9.48
CA GLN A 48 -9.86 -16.83 9.95
C GLN A 48 -11.22 -16.78 9.23
N VAL A 49 -11.53 -15.67 8.54
CA VAL A 49 -12.82 -15.45 7.84
C VAL A 49 -12.65 -15.53 6.33
N VAL A 50 -11.71 -16.35 5.87
CA VAL A 50 -11.48 -16.55 4.44
C VAL A 50 -12.57 -17.44 3.83
N ASN A 51 -12.96 -18.51 4.55
CA ASN A 51 -13.96 -19.47 4.13
C ASN A 51 -15.36 -18.99 4.54
N ALA A 52 -16.30 -18.92 3.59
CA ALA A 52 -17.66 -18.45 3.83
C ALA A 52 -18.59 -19.53 4.44
N ASP A 53 -18.23 -20.81 4.30
CA ASP A 53 -19.08 -21.92 4.71
C ASP A 53 -19.02 -22.15 6.23
N GLY A 54 -20.18 -22.20 6.88
CA GLY A 54 -20.30 -22.48 8.32
C GLY A 54 -20.01 -21.29 9.25
N LEU A 55 -19.93 -20.07 8.72
CA LEU A 55 -19.70 -18.87 9.54
C LEU A 55 -20.93 -18.51 10.39
N ASN A 56 -20.69 -18.20 11.67
CA ASN A 56 -21.69 -17.55 12.51
C ASN A 56 -21.95 -16.09 12.04
N ASP A 57 -23.01 -15.46 12.53
CA ASP A 57 -23.41 -14.13 12.03
C ASP A 57 -22.35 -13.04 12.23
N ARG A 58 -21.58 -13.12 13.32
CA ARG A 58 -20.42 -12.23 13.56
C ARG A 58 -19.29 -12.45 12.54
N MET A 59 -19.03 -13.70 12.17
CA MET A 59 -18.00 -14.04 11.20
C MET A 59 -18.43 -13.68 9.76
N LYS A 60 -19.73 -13.69 9.46
CA LYS A 60 -20.26 -13.16 8.19
C LYS A 60 -20.05 -11.65 8.09
N GLU A 61 -20.28 -10.91 9.17
CA GLU A 61 -20.00 -9.46 9.22
C GLU A 61 -18.50 -9.18 8.98
N LEU A 62 -17.61 -9.93 9.65
CA LEU A 62 -16.17 -9.83 9.41
C LEU A 62 -15.76 -10.22 7.98
N TYR A 63 -16.44 -11.19 7.37
CA TYR A 63 -16.24 -11.56 5.97
C TYR A 63 -16.63 -10.41 5.02
N GLU A 64 -17.76 -9.76 5.24
CA GLU A 64 -18.19 -8.59 4.46
C GLU A 64 -17.26 -7.39 4.66
N GLU A 65 -16.81 -7.16 5.90
CA GLU A 65 -15.85 -6.10 6.23
C GLU A 65 -14.51 -6.35 5.51
N ARG A 66 -14.02 -7.59 5.51
CA ARG A 66 -12.83 -8.00 4.73
C ARG A 66 -12.97 -7.65 3.25
N ILE A 67 -14.11 -8.00 2.62
CA ILE A 67 -14.35 -7.70 1.20
C ILE A 67 -14.28 -6.19 0.96
N THR A 68 -14.95 -5.42 1.80
CA THR A 68 -15.01 -3.96 1.70
C THR A 68 -13.63 -3.35 1.91
N SER A 69 -12.88 -3.81 2.91
CA SER A 69 -11.53 -3.36 3.20
C SER A 69 -10.56 -3.66 2.06
N ASN A 70 -10.60 -4.87 1.50
CA ASN A 70 -9.76 -5.24 0.36
C ASN A 70 -10.01 -4.36 -0.87
N ARG A 71 -11.28 -4.07 -1.18
CA ARG A 71 -11.65 -3.19 -2.30
C ARG A 71 -11.20 -1.75 -2.06
N ARG A 72 -11.39 -1.25 -0.84
CA ARG A 72 -10.93 0.08 -0.43
C ARG A 72 -9.42 0.18 -0.51
N HIS A 73 -8.68 -0.75 0.09
CA HIS A 73 -7.23 -0.77 0.05
C HIS A 73 -6.67 -0.92 -1.37
N SER A 74 -7.34 -1.66 -2.26
CA SER A 74 -6.97 -1.65 -3.67
C SER A 74 -7.09 -0.26 -4.30
N ALA A 75 -8.21 0.43 -4.08
CA ALA A 75 -8.44 1.76 -4.65
C ALA A 75 -7.47 2.79 -4.08
N ASP A 76 -7.26 2.76 -2.76
CA ASP A 76 -6.30 3.63 -2.07
C ASP A 76 -4.87 3.36 -2.57
N LEU A 77 -4.51 2.10 -2.82
CA LEU A 77 -3.18 1.73 -3.30
C LEU A 77 -2.99 2.23 -4.73
N ALA A 78 -3.96 1.99 -5.61
CA ALA A 78 -3.93 2.50 -6.98
C ALA A 78 -3.79 4.03 -7.01
N SER A 79 -4.57 4.74 -6.20
CA SER A 79 -4.51 6.21 -6.08
C SER A 79 -3.14 6.68 -5.58
N CYS A 80 -2.66 6.11 -4.47
CA CYS A 80 -1.37 6.48 -3.88
C CYS A 80 -0.20 6.22 -4.84
N LEU A 81 -0.26 5.14 -5.62
CA LEU A 81 0.75 4.86 -6.64
C LEU A 81 0.81 5.94 -7.71
N THR A 82 -0.30 6.61 -8.06
CA THR A 82 -0.26 7.74 -9.02
C THR A 82 0.46 8.97 -8.49
N GLU A 83 0.51 9.15 -7.18
CA GLU A 83 1.17 10.28 -6.51
C GLU A 83 2.64 10.01 -6.17
N LEU A 84 3.09 8.74 -6.24
CA LEU A 84 4.47 8.40 -5.93
C LEU A 84 5.46 9.02 -6.93
N PRO A 85 6.59 9.57 -6.46
CA PRO A 85 7.67 10.02 -7.32
C PRO A 85 8.18 8.89 -8.23
N SER A 86 8.43 9.19 -9.51
CA SER A 86 8.83 8.18 -10.50
C SER A 86 10.12 7.45 -10.12
N TRP A 87 11.09 8.16 -9.52
CA TRP A 87 12.33 7.57 -9.01
C TRP A 87 12.06 6.53 -7.92
N TYR A 88 11.04 6.76 -7.08
CA TYR A 88 10.67 5.84 -6.01
C TYR A 88 9.97 4.60 -6.58
N ARG A 89 9.08 4.76 -7.57
CA ARG A 89 8.47 3.61 -8.28
C ARG A 89 9.54 2.73 -8.94
N TRP A 90 10.52 3.35 -9.58
CA TRP A 90 11.65 2.62 -10.16
C TRP A 90 12.45 1.86 -9.08
N TRP A 91 12.70 2.49 -7.94
CA TRP A 91 13.35 1.84 -6.80
C TRP A 91 12.56 0.64 -6.26
N LEU A 92 11.23 0.75 -6.16
CA LEU A 92 10.35 -0.36 -5.77
C LEU A 92 10.47 -1.53 -6.76
N HIS A 93 10.45 -1.23 -8.06
CA HIS A 93 10.61 -2.24 -9.10
C HIS A 93 11.96 -2.95 -9.01
N ARG A 94 13.04 -2.20 -8.78
CA ARG A 94 14.39 -2.76 -8.57
C ARG A 94 14.46 -3.65 -7.32
N LYS A 95 13.64 -3.39 -6.30
CA LYS A 95 13.48 -4.24 -5.11
C LYS A 95 12.58 -5.46 -5.34
N GLY A 96 12.09 -5.68 -6.57
CA GLY A 96 11.18 -6.77 -6.91
C GLY A 96 9.74 -6.54 -6.44
N GLN A 97 9.41 -5.32 -5.99
CA GLN A 97 8.05 -4.95 -5.60
C GLN A 97 7.26 -4.52 -6.83
N ALA A 98 5.98 -4.88 -6.85
CA ALA A 98 5.04 -4.56 -7.92
C ALA A 98 3.68 -4.20 -7.29
N PRO A 99 3.58 -3.06 -6.59
CA PRO A 99 2.38 -2.68 -5.86
C PRO A 99 1.15 -2.48 -6.78
N GLU A 100 1.35 -2.19 -8.07
CA GLU A 100 0.27 -2.16 -9.06
C GLU A 100 -0.40 -3.54 -9.21
N LYS A 101 0.41 -4.61 -9.19
CA LYS A 101 -0.10 -5.99 -9.21
C LYS A 101 -0.82 -6.30 -7.89
N ALA A 102 -0.28 -5.84 -6.77
CA ALA A 102 -0.92 -6.01 -5.47
C ALA A 102 -2.33 -5.40 -5.44
N ALA A 103 -2.51 -4.17 -5.97
CA ALA A 103 -3.82 -3.54 -6.08
C ALA A 103 -4.80 -4.40 -6.90
N SER A 104 -4.40 -4.82 -8.10
CA SER A 104 -5.24 -5.68 -8.95
C SER A 104 -5.62 -7.00 -8.26
N HIS A 105 -4.67 -7.65 -7.58
CA HIS A 105 -4.94 -8.89 -6.86
C HIS A 105 -5.82 -8.70 -5.61
N LEU A 106 -5.80 -7.54 -4.95
CA LEU A 106 -6.69 -7.23 -3.82
C LEU A 106 -8.17 -7.18 -4.26
N ILE A 107 -8.46 -6.64 -5.44
CA ILE A 107 -9.82 -6.72 -6.01
C ILE A 107 -10.22 -8.17 -6.25
N GLY A 108 -9.34 -8.96 -6.86
CA GLY A 108 -9.59 -10.39 -7.08
C GLY A 108 -9.84 -11.14 -5.77
N TYR A 109 -9.01 -10.88 -4.76
CA TYR A 109 -9.11 -11.47 -3.41
C TYR A 109 -10.43 -11.15 -2.73
N SER A 110 -11.01 -9.97 -2.96
CA SER A 110 -12.33 -9.61 -2.43
C SER A 110 -13.46 -10.52 -2.93
N ASN A 111 -13.26 -11.23 -4.04
CA ASN A 111 -14.25 -12.15 -4.62
C ASN A 111 -13.93 -13.63 -4.34
N THR A 112 -12.84 -13.95 -3.62
CA THR A 112 -12.48 -15.33 -3.31
C THR A 112 -13.19 -15.81 -2.04
N THR A 113 -13.81 -16.99 -2.14
CA THR A 113 -14.44 -17.73 -1.03
C THR A 113 -13.65 -18.97 -0.63
N GLU A 114 -12.84 -19.53 -1.53
CA GLU A 114 -12.06 -20.75 -1.31
C GLU A 114 -10.75 -20.46 -0.58
N TYR A 115 -10.48 -21.21 0.49
CA TYR A 115 -9.31 -21.02 1.34
C TYR A 115 -7.97 -21.17 0.60
N GLU A 116 -7.80 -22.22 -0.20
CA GLU A 116 -6.54 -22.47 -0.92
C GLU A 116 -6.25 -21.39 -1.96
N THR A 117 -7.26 -21.01 -2.73
CA THR A 117 -7.19 -19.92 -3.71
C THR A 117 -6.86 -18.60 -3.02
N ALA A 118 -7.50 -18.33 -1.88
CA ALA A 118 -7.26 -17.13 -1.08
C ALA A 118 -5.83 -17.07 -0.52
N ALA A 119 -5.30 -18.18 0.01
CA ALA A 119 -3.93 -18.25 0.52
C ALA A 119 -2.89 -17.98 -0.58
N LYS A 120 -3.11 -18.52 -1.79
CA LYS A 120 -2.25 -18.28 -2.96
C LYS A 120 -2.28 -16.82 -3.41
N VAL A 121 -3.47 -16.22 -3.47
CA VAL A 121 -3.64 -14.81 -3.83
C VAL A 121 -3.01 -13.90 -2.76
N MET A 122 -3.23 -14.18 -1.48
CA MET A 122 -2.62 -13.46 -0.36
C MET A 122 -1.09 -13.52 -0.42
N SER A 123 -0.51 -14.69 -0.67
CA SER A 123 0.95 -14.86 -0.85
C SER A 123 1.47 -14.02 -2.03
N THR A 124 0.74 -14.00 -3.14
CA THR A 124 1.07 -13.18 -4.31
C THR A 124 1.05 -11.68 -3.98
N ILE A 125 0.05 -11.22 -3.23
CA ILE A 125 -0.06 -9.82 -2.79
C ILE A 125 1.07 -9.48 -1.81
N LYS A 126 1.32 -10.32 -0.80
CA LYS A 126 2.43 -10.16 0.16
C LYS A 126 3.77 -10.00 -0.58
N LYS A 127 4.06 -10.89 -1.54
CA LYS A 127 5.27 -10.83 -2.37
C LYS A 127 5.34 -9.55 -3.22
N ALA A 128 4.24 -9.17 -3.87
CA ALA A 128 4.17 -7.96 -4.69
C ALA A 128 4.39 -6.68 -3.86
N LEU A 129 3.98 -6.68 -2.59
CA LEU A 129 4.25 -5.59 -1.64
C LEU A 129 5.64 -5.69 -0.99
N GLY A 130 6.40 -6.76 -1.22
CA GLY A 130 7.75 -6.96 -0.67
C GLY A 130 7.77 -7.48 0.76
N PHE A 131 6.72 -8.19 1.20
CA PHE A 131 6.76 -9.02 2.40
C PHE A 131 7.27 -10.42 2.03
N LYS A 132 8.07 -11.03 2.92
CA LYS A 132 8.42 -12.45 2.79
C LYS A 132 7.17 -13.28 3.07
N GLY A 133 6.91 -14.29 2.25
CA GLY A 133 5.85 -15.26 2.52
C GLY A 133 6.24 -16.11 3.74
N ASP A 134 5.25 -16.67 4.43
CA ASP A 134 5.43 -17.46 5.66
C ASP A 134 6.14 -18.82 5.43
N ASN A 135 6.76 -19.03 4.25
CA ASN A 135 7.38 -20.28 3.79
C ASN A 135 8.87 -20.10 3.36
N GLU A 136 9.58 -19.10 3.90
CA GLU A 136 11.05 -18.98 3.82
C GLU A 136 11.68 -18.98 5.21
#